data_AF-G4ZLP4-F1
#
_entry.id   AF-G4ZLP4-F1
#
_cell.length_a   1.000
_cell.length_b   1.000
_cell.length_c   1.000
_cell.angle_alpha   90.00
_cell.angle_beta   90.00
_cell.angle_gamma   90.00
#
_symmetry.space_group_name_H-M   'P 1'
#
loop_
_entity.id
_entity.type
_entity.pdbx_description
1 polymer ?
#
loop_
_entity_poly.entity_id
_entity_poly.type
_entity_poly.pdbx_seq_one_letter_code
_entity_poly.pdbx_strand_id
1 'polypeptide(L)'
;MANAASPFLPLHLSHADATYLKELVHVLVQHQVVSYERYLHEDQERLDNKRWKQVLQRDNVRVFTELQGSNPAEDAGLGFIDQQQSSESTDVPALLTVGFMEGSLDNAMYGLMTPTVESMRLKYFYAGDQLANGAVLTTIDRPTATNPFQSLTVKWVEGYQPPVVRSIINNRDFVYMEATGFTKLSDGELVGYQLLHSVHFPQTTKVRGNVRGTMSICGLYRQRNHSVVDIFSKASVNSGGRVARSLVVKYCSAALISARKMVHCARLKKLAWLLRLRDTGNNGGFIRGDPKCIGCGQTPGVFANGIGACSLCKRALCSSCRVKIELGFIGLGGGLVKNKMWFCTYCIDEAGRTNARRVACGEYAGIRLAESTPWSSGLTNSSSPSNSERSDDWGSLESKRYLNLLPR
;
A
#
# COMPACT_ATOMS: atom_id res chain seq x y z
N MET A 1 -11.42 -10.67 13.83
CA MET A 1 -11.73 -9.25 14.11
C MET A 1 -12.59 -8.75 12.96
N ALA A 2 -13.69 -8.11 13.32
CA ALA A 2 -14.93 -8.02 12.55
C ALA A 2 -14.77 -7.42 11.15
N ASN A 3 -15.51 -8.00 10.19
CA ASN A 3 -16.04 -7.25 9.06
C ASN A 3 -16.96 -6.15 9.60
N ALA A 4 -16.43 -4.98 9.89
CA ALA A 4 -17.29 -3.81 9.90
C ALA A 4 -17.44 -3.36 8.46
N ALA A 5 -18.66 -3.51 7.92
CA ALA A 5 -19.11 -2.70 6.80
C ALA A 5 -18.89 -1.22 7.14
N SER A 6 -18.76 -0.38 6.11
CA SER A 6 -18.70 1.08 6.29
C SER A 6 -19.74 1.54 7.33
N PRO A 7 -19.38 2.40 8.31
CA PRO A 7 -20.35 2.95 9.26
C PRO A 7 -21.30 3.95 8.60
N PHE A 8 -21.07 4.28 7.32
CA PHE A 8 -21.86 5.21 6.53
C PHE A 8 -22.58 4.49 5.39
N LEU A 9 -23.71 5.06 4.99
CA LEU A 9 -24.35 4.74 3.72
C LEU A 9 -23.40 5.01 2.54
N PRO A 10 -23.64 4.39 1.37
CA PRO A 10 -22.85 4.65 0.16
C PRO A 10 -22.73 6.15 -0.12
N LEU A 11 -21.50 6.61 -0.35
CA LEU A 11 -21.22 8.01 -0.63
C LEU A 11 -21.46 8.28 -2.12
N HIS A 12 -22.54 9.00 -2.42
CA HIS A 12 -22.84 9.49 -3.76
C HIS A 12 -22.21 10.87 -3.94
N LEU A 13 -21.27 10.97 -4.88
CA LEU A 13 -20.65 12.24 -5.26
C LEU A 13 -21.27 12.77 -6.55
N SER A 14 -21.54 14.07 -6.59
CA SER A 14 -21.89 14.74 -7.84
C SER A 14 -20.67 14.84 -8.76
N HIS A 15 -20.90 15.08 -10.05
CA HIS A 15 -19.81 15.34 -10.99
C HIS A 15 -19.00 16.60 -10.63
N ALA A 16 -19.68 17.62 -10.09
CA ALA A 16 -19.04 18.85 -9.62
C ALA A 16 -18.12 18.57 -8.42
N ASP A 17 -18.58 17.81 -7.42
CA ASP A 17 -17.76 17.45 -6.26
C ASP A 17 -16.55 16.61 -6.66
N ALA A 18 -16.75 15.64 -7.56
CA ALA A 18 -15.66 14.82 -8.09
C ALA A 18 -14.60 15.66 -8.81
N THR A 19 -15.03 16.65 -9.59
CA THR A 19 -14.13 17.58 -10.30
C THR A 19 -13.39 18.49 -9.32
N TYR A 20 -14.09 19.03 -8.33
CA TYR A 20 -13.49 19.84 -7.26
C TYR A 20 -12.40 19.07 -6.50
N LEU A 21 -12.67 17.81 -6.13
CA LEU A 21 -11.68 16.98 -5.43
C LEU A 21 -10.45 16.69 -6.28
N LYS A 22 -10.60 16.55 -7.60
CA LYS A 22 -9.47 16.40 -8.53
C LYS A 22 -8.61 17.66 -8.59
N GLU A 23 -9.24 18.84 -8.67
CA GLU A 23 -8.51 20.10 -8.66
C GLU A 23 -7.79 20.33 -7.32
N LEU A 24 -8.45 19.97 -6.21
CA LEU A 24 -7.84 20.06 -4.89
C LEU A 24 -6.59 19.17 -4.77
N VAL A 25 -6.60 17.97 -5.37
CA VAL A 25 -5.40 17.12 -5.46
C VAL A 25 -4.29 17.84 -6.21
N HIS A 26 -4.59 18.44 -7.36
CA HIS A 26 -3.61 19.17 -8.17
C HIS A 26 -2.98 20.32 -7.37
N VAL A 27 -3.79 21.19 -6.75
CA VAL A 27 -3.31 22.32 -5.95
C VAL A 27 -2.41 21.87 -4.79
N LEU A 28 -2.84 20.85 -4.02
CA LEU A 28 -2.08 20.37 -2.86
C LEU A 28 -0.76 19.70 -3.26
N VAL A 29 -0.76 18.95 -4.36
CA VAL A 29 0.46 18.32 -4.88
C VAL A 29 1.43 19.39 -5.42
N GLN A 30 0.95 20.40 -6.14
CA GLN A 30 1.80 21.49 -6.63
C GLN A 30 2.44 22.28 -5.48
N HIS A 31 1.69 22.57 -4.42
CA HIS A 31 2.25 23.19 -3.22
C HIS A 31 3.36 22.34 -2.58
N GLN A 32 3.16 21.01 -2.54
CA GLN A 32 4.19 20.09 -2.04
C GLN A 32 5.41 20.01 -2.96
N VAL A 33 5.25 20.14 -4.28
CA VAL A 33 6.36 20.20 -5.25
C VAL A 33 7.22 21.43 -4.97
N VAL A 34 6.63 22.63 -4.89
CA VAL A 34 7.36 23.87 -4.57
C VAL A 34 8.12 23.74 -3.24
N SER A 35 7.47 23.18 -2.23
CA SER A 35 8.09 22.88 -0.93
C SER A 35 9.30 21.96 -1.02
N TYR A 36 9.23 20.93 -1.88
CA TYR A 36 10.30 19.97 -2.06
C TYR A 36 11.46 20.55 -2.87
N GLU A 37 11.16 21.35 -3.88
CA GLU A 37 12.18 22.04 -4.69
C GLU A 37 12.96 23.05 -3.87
N ARG A 38 12.30 23.82 -2.99
CA ARG A 38 13.00 24.64 -1.99
C ARG A 38 13.94 23.80 -1.14
N TYR A 39 13.45 22.67 -0.60
CA TYR A 39 14.28 21.76 0.20
C TYR A 39 15.50 21.21 -0.57
N LEU A 40 15.32 20.87 -1.85
CA LEU A 40 16.39 20.35 -2.70
C LEU A 40 17.40 21.43 -3.11
N HIS A 41 16.94 22.59 -3.57
CA HIS A 41 17.76 23.58 -4.27
C HIS A 41 18.17 24.77 -3.39
N GLU A 42 17.26 25.29 -2.57
CA GLU A 42 17.57 26.43 -1.68
C GLU A 42 18.24 25.94 -0.40
N ASP A 43 17.62 24.95 0.26
CA ASP A 43 18.08 24.45 1.57
C ASP A 43 19.22 23.41 1.43
N GLN A 44 19.50 22.93 0.22
CA GLN A 44 20.55 21.92 -0.05
C GLN A 44 20.38 20.66 0.82
N GLU A 45 19.14 20.19 0.92
CA GLU A 45 18.69 19.07 1.74
C GLU A 45 18.91 19.23 3.27
N ARG A 46 19.18 20.45 3.73
CA ARG A 46 19.39 20.77 5.17
C ARG A 46 18.08 21.24 5.79
N LEU A 47 17.92 20.97 7.08
CA LEU A 47 16.77 21.46 7.85
C LEU A 47 17.26 22.45 8.89
N ASP A 48 16.54 23.56 9.04
CA ASP A 48 16.81 24.53 10.11
C ASP A 48 16.47 23.91 11.48
N ASN A 49 17.48 23.68 12.30
CA ASN A 49 17.35 23.12 13.65
C ASN A 49 16.63 24.06 14.64
N LYS A 50 16.50 25.36 14.31
CA LYS A 50 15.69 26.30 15.11
C LYS A 50 14.19 26.12 14.88
N ARG A 51 13.82 25.56 13.72
CA ARG A 51 12.43 25.29 13.32
C ARG A 51 12.05 23.83 13.51
N TRP A 52 12.93 22.90 13.13
CA TRP A 52 12.64 21.47 13.08
C TRP A 52 13.38 20.70 14.18
N LYS A 53 12.63 19.93 14.97
CA LYS A 53 13.17 18.99 15.95
C LYS A 53 12.94 17.56 15.51
N GLN A 54 14.00 16.76 15.40
CA GLN A 54 13.89 15.34 15.12
C GLN A 54 13.17 14.63 16.28
N VAL A 55 12.13 13.86 15.96
CA VAL A 55 11.31 13.11 16.94
C VAL A 55 11.38 11.60 16.75
N LEU A 56 11.69 11.13 15.55
CA LEU A 56 11.83 9.70 15.27
C LEU A 56 12.81 9.46 14.11
N GLN A 57 13.59 8.40 14.22
CA GLN A 57 14.43 7.88 13.14
C GLN A 57 14.37 6.35 13.12
N ARG A 58 14.23 5.79 11.93
CA ARG A 58 14.33 4.35 11.66
C ARG A 58 14.96 4.16 10.29
N ASP A 59 15.97 3.30 10.22
CA ASP A 59 16.80 3.11 9.03
C ASP A 59 17.28 4.47 8.49
N ASN A 60 17.02 4.74 7.21
CA ASN A 60 17.41 5.95 6.49
C ASN A 60 16.32 7.03 6.44
N VAL A 61 15.27 6.92 7.27
CA VAL A 61 14.15 7.88 7.29
C VAL A 61 14.04 8.53 8.67
N ARG A 62 13.83 9.84 8.66
CA ARG A 62 13.74 10.70 9.84
C ARG A 62 12.43 11.50 9.80
N VAL A 63 11.80 11.63 10.95
CA VAL A 63 10.61 12.47 11.16
C VAL A 63 10.95 13.60 12.12
N PHE A 64 10.53 14.80 11.75
CA PHE A 64 10.71 16.04 12.48
C PHE A 64 9.36 16.63 12.84
N THR A 65 9.30 17.33 13.97
CA THR A 65 8.16 18.19 14.34
C THR A 65 8.62 19.64 14.33
N GLU A 66 7.71 20.54 13.97
CA GLU A 66 7.96 21.97 14.07
C GLU A 66 7.92 22.43 15.55
N LEU A 67 8.89 23.28 15.91
CA LEU A 67 9.01 23.90 17.24
C LEU A 67 8.02 25.05 17.39
N GLN A 68 7.34 25.11 18.55
CA GLN A 68 6.44 26.21 18.91
C GLN A 68 7.24 27.52 19.02
N GLY A 69 6.82 28.56 18.29
CA GLY A 69 7.50 29.87 18.25
C GLY A 69 8.21 30.21 16.94
N SER A 70 8.26 29.26 16.00
CA SER A 70 8.61 29.53 14.60
C SER A 70 7.50 30.41 13.98
N ASN A 71 7.82 31.51 13.30
CA ASN A 71 6.79 32.31 12.60
C ASN A 71 6.00 31.38 11.66
N PRO A 72 4.67 31.19 11.85
CA PRO A 72 3.89 30.21 11.07
C PRO A 72 3.61 30.66 9.62
N ALA A 73 4.35 31.64 9.09
CA ALA A 73 3.92 32.46 7.95
C ALA A 73 4.44 32.05 6.58
N GLU A 74 5.47 31.22 6.44
CA GLU A 74 6.09 31.01 5.11
C GLU A 74 5.80 29.66 4.44
N ASP A 75 5.14 28.73 5.14
CA ASP A 75 4.95 27.35 4.66
C ASP A 75 3.58 26.76 5.01
N ALA A 76 2.64 27.63 5.40
CA ALA A 76 1.28 27.28 5.83
C ALA A 76 0.38 26.76 4.68
N GLY A 77 0.90 26.42 3.51
CA GLY A 77 0.07 25.93 2.39
C GLY A 77 -0.35 24.46 2.49
N LEU A 78 -0.25 23.84 3.68
CA LEU A 78 -1.06 22.66 4.04
C LEU A 78 -2.02 22.94 5.21
N GLY A 79 -2.12 24.19 5.65
CA GLY A 79 -3.06 24.68 6.67
C GLY A 79 -4.49 24.85 6.17
N PHE A 80 -4.92 24.07 5.18
CA PHE A 80 -6.30 24.05 4.66
C PHE A 80 -7.27 23.24 5.53
N ILE A 81 -6.97 23.09 6.82
CA ILE A 81 -8.01 22.65 7.75
C ILE A 81 -8.96 23.84 7.89
N ASP A 82 -10.05 23.77 7.14
CA ASP A 82 -11.21 24.67 7.12
C ASP A 82 -11.21 25.72 8.26
N GLN A 83 -10.88 26.96 7.92
CA GLN A 83 -10.94 28.11 8.83
C GLN A 83 -12.36 28.44 9.29
N GLN A 84 -13.41 27.76 8.80
CA GLN A 84 -14.79 28.12 9.13
C GLN A 84 -15.32 27.53 10.45
N GLN A 85 -14.60 26.68 11.18
CA GLN A 85 -15.04 26.21 12.50
C GLN A 85 -13.91 26.05 13.53
N SER A 86 -13.44 27.17 14.10
CA SER A 86 -13.29 27.38 15.56
C SER A 86 -12.34 28.55 15.85
N SER A 87 -12.82 29.46 16.69
CA SER A 87 -12.11 30.60 17.26
C SER A 87 -11.10 30.23 18.36
N GLU A 88 -10.50 29.04 18.27
CA GLU A 88 -9.39 28.62 19.12
C GLU A 88 -8.32 28.03 18.20
N SER A 89 -7.20 28.74 18.06
CA SER A 89 -6.03 28.27 17.33
C SER A 89 -5.57 26.95 17.93
N THR A 90 -6.12 25.85 17.43
CA THR A 90 -5.78 24.51 17.89
C THR A 90 -4.36 24.27 17.43
N ASP A 91 -3.46 24.02 18.37
CA ASP A 91 -2.03 23.83 18.14
C ASP A 91 -1.77 22.54 17.33
N VAL A 92 -1.98 22.60 16.01
CA VAL A 92 -1.82 21.47 15.09
C VAL A 92 -0.33 21.24 14.83
N PRO A 93 0.26 20.10 15.21
CA PRO A 93 1.66 19.84 14.94
C PRO A 93 1.88 19.64 13.44
N ALA A 94 2.80 20.43 12.88
CA ALA A 94 3.39 20.16 11.57
C ALA A 94 4.53 19.15 11.72
N LEU A 95 4.54 18.13 10.87
CA LEU A 95 5.59 17.12 10.79
C LEU A 95 6.19 17.09 9.38
N LEU A 96 7.49 16.82 9.33
CA LEU A 96 8.26 16.65 8.11
C LEU A 96 8.98 15.30 8.16
N THR A 97 8.88 14.54 7.08
CA THR A 97 9.57 13.26 6.91
C THR A 97 10.53 13.36 5.73
N VAL A 98 11.80 13.08 5.98
CA VAL A 98 12.84 13.07 4.96
C VAL A 98 13.69 11.82 5.08
N GLY A 99 14.17 11.31 3.95
CA GLY A 99 15.04 10.15 3.91
C GLY A 99 14.93 9.40 2.60
N PHE A 100 15.34 8.13 2.61
CA PHE A 100 15.27 7.28 1.43
C PHE A 100 14.98 5.81 1.78
N MET A 101 14.58 5.06 0.76
CA MET A 101 14.40 3.61 0.81
C MET A 101 15.04 2.95 -0.41
N GLU A 102 15.51 1.71 -0.23
CA GLU A 102 16.14 0.94 -1.30
C GLU A 102 15.09 0.28 -2.19
N GLY A 103 15.12 0.62 -3.48
CA GLY A 103 14.26 0.05 -4.51
C GLY A 103 14.07 0.97 -5.69
N SER A 104 12.99 0.70 -6.44
CA SER A 104 12.56 1.54 -7.55
C SER A 104 11.32 2.34 -7.18
N LEU A 105 11.12 3.47 -7.84
CA LEU A 105 9.96 4.33 -7.67
C LEU A 105 8.67 3.55 -7.96
N ASP A 106 8.64 2.73 -9.01
CA ASP A 106 7.51 1.85 -9.30
C ASP A 106 7.16 0.90 -8.14
N ASN A 107 8.17 0.40 -7.41
CA ASN A 107 7.95 -0.42 -6.22
C ASN A 107 7.40 0.40 -5.06
N ALA A 108 7.91 1.62 -4.86
CA ALA A 108 7.36 2.53 -3.86
C ALA A 108 5.88 2.80 -4.14
N MET A 109 5.56 3.20 -5.37
CA MET A 109 4.21 3.52 -5.81
C MET A 109 3.26 2.32 -5.68
N TYR A 110 3.67 1.13 -6.14
CA TYR A 110 2.87 -0.09 -5.96
C TYR A 110 2.67 -0.49 -4.49
N GLY A 111 3.69 -0.26 -3.65
CA GLY A 111 3.60 -0.46 -2.22
C GLY A 111 2.51 0.40 -1.58
N LEU A 112 2.46 1.67 -1.97
CA LEU A 112 1.54 2.70 -1.48
C LEU A 112 0.08 2.47 -1.87
N MET A 113 -0.16 1.86 -3.04
CA MET A 113 -1.50 1.66 -3.60
C MET A 113 -2.44 0.93 -2.64
N THR A 114 -3.62 1.53 -2.45
CA THR A 114 -4.72 0.97 -1.66
C THR A 114 -6.11 1.28 -2.28
N PRO A 115 -6.35 1.03 -3.58
CA PRO A 115 -7.63 1.40 -4.21
C PRO A 115 -8.85 0.67 -3.62
N THR A 116 -8.63 -0.39 -2.82
CA THR A 116 -9.68 -1.20 -2.18
C THR A 116 -9.41 -1.40 -0.69
N VAL A 117 -10.43 -1.86 0.06
CA VAL A 117 -10.28 -2.18 1.49
C VAL A 117 -9.30 -3.35 1.70
N GLU A 118 -9.28 -4.31 0.79
CA GLU A 118 -8.35 -5.44 0.77
C GLU A 118 -6.90 -4.99 0.66
N SER A 119 -6.60 -4.14 -0.32
CA SER A 119 -5.26 -3.60 -0.54
C SER A 119 -4.82 -2.69 0.61
N MET A 120 -5.76 -1.96 1.24
CA MET A 120 -5.52 -1.23 2.49
C MET A 120 -5.12 -2.15 3.64
N ARG A 121 -5.89 -3.21 3.92
CA ARG A 121 -5.58 -4.18 4.98
C ARG A 121 -4.20 -4.83 4.78
N LEU A 122 -3.86 -5.16 3.53
CA LEU A 122 -2.55 -5.72 3.18
C LEU A 122 -1.41 -4.71 3.39
N LYS A 123 -1.60 -3.44 2.99
CA LYS A 123 -0.60 -2.37 3.24
C LYS A 123 -0.31 -2.23 4.74
N TYR A 124 -1.35 -2.11 5.57
CA TYR A 124 -1.18 -1.98 7.03
C TYR A 124 -0.44 -3.18 7.62
N PHE A 125 -0.82 -4.39 7.22
CA PHE A 125 -0.14 -5.61 7.67
C PHE A 125 1.35 -5.62 7.33
N TYR A 126 1.71 -5.35 6.07
CA TYR A 126 3.11 -5.39 5.63
C TYR A 126 3.93 -4.19 6.14
N ALA A 127 3.30 -3.04 6.36
CA ALA A 127 3.92 -1.90 7.03
C ALA A 127 4.13 -2.16 8.54
N GLY A 128 3.48 -3.17 9.11
CA GLY A 128 3.47 -3.41 10.56
C GLY A 128 2.65 -2.38 11.34
N ASP A 129 1.74 -1.71 10.64
CA ASP A 129 0.79 -0.76 11.21
C ASP A 129 -0.50 -1.49 11.63
N GLN A 130 -1.30 -0.84 12.47
CA GLN A 130 -2.57 -1.40 12.94
C GLN A 130 -3.74 -0.55 12.44
N LEU A 131 -4.67 -1.20 11.73
CA LEU A 131 -5.94 -0.63 11.32
C LEU A 131 -7.03 -1.25 12.19
N ALA A 132 -7.82 -0.45 12.91
CA ALA A 132 -8.97 -0.98 13.63
C ALA A 132 -10.07 -1.35 12.65
N ASN A 133 -10.51 -0.35 11.86
CA ASN A 133 -11.50 -0.51 10.81
C ASN A 133 -11.19 0.46 9.66
N GLY A 134 -11.71 0.16 8.47
CA GLY A 134 -11.58 1.05 7.34
C GLY A 134 -12.49 0.66 6.18
N ALA A 135 -12.87 1.65 5.38
CA ALA A 135 -13.74 1.51 4.23
C ALA A 135 -13.30 2.44 3.10
N VAL A 136 -13.48 1.99 1.85
CA VAL A 136 -13.47 2.86 0.67
C VAL A 136 -14.91 3.30 0.43
N LEU A 137 -15.20 4.58 0.63
CA LEU A 137 -16.54 5.13 0.55
C LEU A 137 -16.97 5.36 -0.90
N THR A 138 -16.03 5.81 -1.74
CA THR A 138 -16.23 5.93 -3.19
C THR A 138 -14.88 6.00 -3.92
N THR A 139 -14.89 5.68 -5.21
CA THR A 139 -13.73 5.75 -6.10
C THR A 139 -14.00 6.75 -7.21
N ILE A 140 -13.18 7.80 -7.28
CA ILE A 140 -13.30 8.88 -8.26
C ILE A 140 -12.47 8.54 -9.50
N ASP A 141 -11.19 8.20 -9.30
CA ASP A 141 -10.31 7.71 -10.36
C ASP A 141 -9.80 6.32 -10.04
N ARG A 142 -9.95 5.41 -11.01
CA ARG A 142 -9.46 4.03 -10.93
C ARG A 142 -8.11 3.89 -11.65
N PRO A 143 -7.22 3.01 -11.16
CA PRO A 143 -6.05 2.59 -11.91
C PRO A 143 -6.40 2.08 -13.32
N THR A 144 -5.57 2.41 -14.30
CA THR A 144 -5.73 1.99 -15.70
C THR A 144 -4.48 1.26 -16.18
N ALA A 145 -4.56 0.58 -17.33
CA ALA A 145 -3.41 -0.12 -17.89
C ALA A 145 -2.26 0.84 -18.26
N THR A 146 -2.59 2.08 -18.65
CA THR A 146 -1.62 3.14 -18.96
C THR A 146 -1.08 3.78 -17.68
N ASN A 147 -1.96 4.14 -16.74
CA ASN A 147 -1.62 4.78 -15.48
C ASN A 147 -2.02 3.88 -14.29
N PRO A 148 -1.24 2.83 -13.99
CA PRO A 148 -1.61 1.81 -13.00
C PRO A 148 -1.42 2.25 -11.56
N PHE A 149 -0.66 3.32 -11.31
CA PHE A 149 -0.46 3.88 -9.97
C PHE A 149 -1.33 5.12 -9.71
N GLN A 150 -2.14 5.54 -10.70
CA GLN A 150 -3.05 6.66 -10.57
C GLN A 150 -4.36 6.20 -9.94
N SER A 151 -4.74 6.81 -8.82
CA SER A 151 -5.97 6.49 -8.09
C SER A 151 -6.43 7.71 -7.32
N LEU A 152 -7.75 7.89 -7.21
CA LEU A 152 -8.37 8.87 -6.31
C LEU A 152 -9.59 8.24 -5.64
N THR A 153 -9.56 8.12 -4.32
CA THR A 153 -10.60 7.45 -3.52
C THR A 153 -10.96 8.27 -2.30
N VAL A 154 -12.23 8.27 -1.88
CA VAL A 154 -12.61 8.74 -0.53
C VAL A 154 -12.68 7.55 0.40
N LYS A 155 -12.07 7.68 1.57
CA LYS A 155 -11.88 6.63 2.56
C LYS A 155 -12.32 7.09 3.93
N TRP A 156 -12.69 6.10 4.73
CA TRP A 156 -12.82 6.22 6.16
C TRP A 156 -11.88 5.24 6.84
N VAL A 157 -11.17 5.68 7.88
CA VAL A 157 -10.36 4.80 8.72
C VAL A 157 -10.60 5.12 10.19
N GLU A 158 -10.60 4.08 10.99
CA GLU A 158 -10.53 4.17 12.44
C GLU A 158 -9.11 3.80 12.89
N GLY A 159 -8.45 4.73 13.57
CA GLY A 159 -7.12 4.53 14.13
C GLY A 159 -7.16 3.47 15.22
N TYR A 160 -6.23 2.52 15.17
CA TYR A 160 -6.10 1.54 16.24
C TYR A 160 -5.47 2.18 17.48
N GLN A 161 -6.11 1.99 18.62
CA GLN A 161 -5.52 2.26 19.94
C GLN A 161 -5.46 0.97 20.77
N PRO A 162 -4.37 0.73 21.53
CA PRO A 162 -4.30 -0.38 22.47
C PRO A 162 -5.42 -0.28 23.52
N PRO A 163 -6.00 -1.40 23.99
CA PRO A 163 -7.12 -1.39 24.93
C PRO A 163 -6.86 -0.57 26.21
N VAL A 164 -5.63 -0.60 26.73
CA VAL A 164 -5.21 0.18 27.91
C VAL A 164 -5.38 1.68 27.72
N VAL A 165 -5.21 2.17 26.48
CA VAL A 165 -5.36 3.59 26.14
C VAL A 165 -6.82 3.96 25.87
N ARG A 166 -7.65 3.02 25.39
CA ARG A 166 -9.05 3.26 25.04
C ARG A 166 -9.91 3.71 26.21
N SER A 167 -9.58 3.31 27.43
CA SER A 167 -10.28 3.74 28.64
C SER A 167 -10.01 5.20 29.02
N ILE A 168 -9.01 5.84 28.41
CA ILE A 168 -8.56 7.20 28.71
C ILE A 168 -8.82 8.13 27.51
N ILE A 169 -8.67 7.59 26.30
CA ILE A 169 -8.67 8.33 25.04
C ILE A 169 -9.63 7.62 24.07
N ASN A 170 -10.67 8.32 23.62
CA ASN A 170 -11.61 7.77 22.62
C ASN A 170 -10.89 7.38 21.31
N ASN A 171 -11.48 6.46 20.53
CA ASN A 171 -10.96 6.17 19.20
C ASN A 171 -11.03 7.40 18.30
N ARG A 172 -10.09 7.53 17.37
CA ARG A 172 -10.09 8.57 16.35
C ARG A 172 -10.47 7.99 15.00
N ASP A 173 -11.37 8.66 14.31
CA ASP A 173 -11.73 8.33 12.95
C ASP A 173 -11.43 9.49 12.01
N PHE A 174 -11.16 9.17 10.75
CA PHE A 174 -10.83 10.13 9.71
C PHE A 174 -11.60 9.80 8.45
N VAL A 175 -12.19 10.82 7.83
CA VAL A 175 -12.71 10.77 6.47
C VAL A 175 -11.78 11.60 5.61
N TYR A 176 -11.23 11.02 4.55
CA TYR A 176 -10.20 11.66 3.74
C TYR A 176 -10.23 11.16 2.30
N MET A 177 -9.80 12.01 1.38
CA MET A 177 -9.44 11.59 0.03
C MET A 177 -7.99 11.09 0.03
N GLU A 178 -7.75 9.97 -0.65
CA GLU A 178 -6.41 9.46 -0.96
C GLU A 178 -6.18 9.49 -2.46
N ALA A 179 -5.14 10.20 -2.87
CA ALA A 179 -4.70 10.29 -4.26
C ALA A 179 -3.28 9.74 -4.39
N THR A 180 -3.03 8.95 -5.43
CA THR A 180 -1.68 8.54 -5.84
C THR A 180 -1.50 8.77 -7.32
N GLY A 181 -0.27 9.00 -7.75
CA GLY A 181 0.06 9.20 -9.16
C GLY A 181 1.48 9.69 -9.33
N PHE A 182 1.75 10.27 -10.51
CA PHE A 182 2.99 10.95 -10.79
C PHE A 182 2.74 12.42 -11.13
N THR A 183 3.70 13.26 -10.79
CA THR A 183 3.78 14.65 -11.22
C THR A 183 5.20 14.94 -11.68
N LYS A 184 5.45 16.14 -12.18
CA LYS A 184 6.79 16.60 -12.57
C LYS A 184 7.26 17.71 -11.64
N LEU A 185 8.56 17.72 -11.36
CA LEU A 185 9.26 18.89 -10.85
C LEU A 185 9.41 19.94 -11.96
N SER A 186 9.86 21.14 -11.61
CA SER A 186 10.09 22.27 -12.52
C SER A 186 11.15 21.96 -13.59
N ASP A 187 12.12 21.09 -13.28
CA ASP A 187 13.12 20.58 -14.23
C ASP A 187 12.59 19.48 -15.16
N GLY A 188 11.34 19.05 -14.98
CA GLY A 188 10.70 17.99 -15.74
C GLY A 188 10.91 16.58 -15.19
N GLU A 189 11.67 16.40 -14.11
CA GLU A 189 11.88 15.11 -13.46
C GLU A 189 10.56 14.53 -12.94
N LEU A 190 10.30 13.26 -13.24
CA LEU A 190 9.09 12.56 -12.83
C LEU A 190 9.22 12.09 -11.37
N VAL A 191 8.30 12.53 -10.52
CA VAL A 191 8.19 12.09 -9.12
C VAL A 191 6.84 11.48 -8.84
N GLY A 192 6.81 10.45 -8.00
CA GLY A 192 5.57 9.86 -7.49
C GLY A 192 5.01 10.68 -6.35
N TYR A 193 3.68 10.72 -6.18
CA TYR A 193 3.05 11.37 -5.04
C TYR A 193 2.02 10.47 -4.35
N GLN A 194 1.86 10.67 -3.05
CA GLN A 194 0.71 10.23 -2.27
C GLN A 194 0.15 11.41 -1.47
N LEU A 195 -1.13 11.70 -1.64
CA LEU A 195 -1.86 12.71 -0.89
C LEU A 195 -2.96 12.04 -0.07
N LEU A 196 -3.01 12.31 1.22
CA LEU A 196 -4.13 12.00 2.11
C LEU A 196 -4.64 13.33 2.68
N HIS A 197 -5.87 13.72 2.36
CA HIS A 197 -6.42 15.00 2.81
C HIS A 197 -7.85 14.82 3.32
N SER A 198 -8.12 15.28 4.54
CA SER A 198 -9.45 15.18 5.14
C SER A 198 -10.48 15.97 4.36
N VAL A 199 -11.64 15.35 4.13
CA VAL A 199 -12.77 15.92 3.40
C VAL A 199 -14.06 15.66 4.17
N HIS A 200 -15.04 16.54 4.01
CA HIS A 200 -16.28 16.50 4.78
C HIS A 200 -17.48 16.33 3.85
N PHE A 201 -18.33 15.36 4.17
CA PHE A 201 -19.59 15.12 3.48
C PHE A 201 -20.73 15.02 4.50
N PRO A 202 -21.91 15.58 4.22
CA PRO A 202 -23.09 15.42 5.08
C PRO A 202 -23.42 13.95 5.39
N GLN A 203 -23.16 13.04 4.45
CA GLN A 203 -23.38 11.59 4.58
C GLN A 203 -22.40 10.90 5.54
N THR A 204 -21.30 11.56 5.91
CA THR A 204 -20.21 11.00 6.73
C THR A 204 -20.23 11.55 8.14
N THR A 205 -21.38 11.40 8.80
CA THR A 205 -21.62 11.89 10.16
C THR A 205 -20.61 11.30 11.16
N LYS A 206 -20.51 11.90 12.34
CA LYS A 206 -19.57 11.44 13.36
C LYS A 206 -19.99 10.05 13.86
N VAL A 207 -19.07 9.08 13.78
CA VAL A 207 -19.30 7.72 14.29
C VAL A 207 -19.41 7.77 15.82
N ARG A 208 -20.47 7.17 16.38
CA ARG A 208 -20.73 7.19 17.82
C ARG A 208 -19.57 6.56 18.59
N GLY A 209 -19.08 7.26 19.62
CA GLY A 209 -17.93 6.82 20.44
C GLY A 209 -16.57 7.27 19.91
N ASN A 210 -16.48 7.73 18.66
CA ASN A 210 -15.24 8.20 18.06
C ASN A 210 -15.13 9.72 18.09
N VAL A 211 -13.90 10.22 18.04
CA VAL A 211 -13.57 11.63 17.84
C VAL A 211 -13.06 11.79 16.41
N ARG A 212 -13.77 12.60 15.61
CA ARG A 212 -13.37 12.93 14.25
C ARG A 212 -12.11 13.78 14.29
N GLY A 213 -11.02 13.27 13.73
CA GLY A 213 -9.81 14.03 13.46
C GLY A 213 -9.79 14.52 12.01
N THR A 214 -8.91 15.48 11.74
CA THR A 214 -8.57 15.92 10.39
C THR A 214 -7.07 15.78 10.15
N MET A 215 -6.68 15.47 8.92
CA MET A 215 -5.29 15.38 8.52
C MET A 215 -5.06 15.85 7.10
N SER A 216 -3.87 16.34 6.84
CA SER A 216 -3.33 16.55 5.50
C SER A 216 -1.92 16.00 5.47
N ILE A 217 -1.65 15.03 4.62
CA ILE A 217 -0.35 14.40 4.43
C ILE A 217 -0.07 14.36 2.93
N CYS A 218 1.01 14.99 2.50
CA CYS A 218 1.46 14.90 1.12
C CYS A 218 2.90 14.38 1.11
N GLY A 219 3.14 13.28 0.40
CA GLY A 219 4.44 12.66 0.23
C GLY A 219 4.85 12.66 -1.24
N LEU A 220 6.09 13.03 -1.50
CA LEU A 220 6.77 12.90 -2.79
C LEU A 220 7.84 11.83 -2.73
N TYR A 221 7.95 11.09 -3.82
CA TYR A 221 8.87 9.97 -3.99
C TYR A 221 9.68 10.18 -5.27
N ARG A 222 10.99 10.34 -5.13
CA ARG A 222 11.89 10.68 -6.23
C ARG A 222 12.89 9.56 -6.47
N GLN A 223 13.09 9.13 -7.72
CA GLN A 223 14.09 8.12 -8.05
C GLN A 223 15.47 8.75 -8.14
N ARG A 224 16.26 8.68 -7.06
CA ARG A 224 17.62 9.25 -7.04
C ARG A 224 18.58 8.53 -8.00
N ASN A 225 18.49 7.21 -8.05
CA ASN A 225 19.24 6.33 -8.96
C ASN A 225 18.48 5.00 -9.11
N HIS A 226 19.02 4.01 -9.82
CA HIS A 226 18.34 2.74 -10.09
C HIS A 226 17.92 1.92 -8.85
N SER A 227 18.46 2.19 -7.66
CA SER A 227 18.23 1.40 -6.44
C SER A 227 17.80 2.21 -5.23
N VAL A 228 17.62 3.54 -5.35
CA VAL A 228 17.28 4.41 -4.22
C VAL A 228 16.14 5.35 -4.60
N VAL A 229 15.13 5.40 -3.72
CA VAL A 229 13.98 6.30 -3.81
C VAL A 229 13.97 7.22 -2.59
N ASP A 230 14.02 8.52 -2.83
CA ASP A 230 13.91 9.54 -1.79
C ASP A 230 12.46 9.70 -1.36
N ILE A 231 12.27 10.11 -0.11
CA ILE A 231 10.98 10.38 0.50
C ILE A 231 11.03 11.79 1.07
N PHE A 232 10.09 12.63 0.65
CA PHE A 232 9.84 13.94 1.26
C PHE A 232 8.36 14.09 1.52
N SER A 233 7.95 14.15 2.79
CA SER A 233 6.55 14.26 3.15
C SER A 233 6.28 15.28 4.23
N LYS A 234 5.30 16.15 4.01
CA LYS A 234 4.75 17.06 5.02
C LYS A 234 3.40 16.54 5.52
N ALA A 235 3.16 16.73 6.80
CA ALA A 235 1.93 16.29 7.46
C ALA A 235 1.45 17.31 8.50
N SER A 236 0.14 17.54 8.54
CA SER A 236 -0.56 18.24 9.62
C SER A 236 -1.71 17.35 10.10
N VAL A 237 -1.85 17.20 11.42
CA VAL A 237 -2.89 16.32 12.00
C VAL A 237 -3.54 16.98 13.20
N ASN A 238 -4.83 17.25 13.09
CA ASN A 238 -5.68 17.60 14.22
C ASN A 238 -6.39 16.33 14.72
N SER A 239 -6.01 15.85 15.91
CA SER A 239 -6.58 14.62 16.47
C SER A 239 -8.00 14.76 17.01
N GLY A 240 -8.54 15.99 17.05
CA GLY A 240 -9.82 16.30 17.65
C GLY A 240 -9.89 16.05 19.16
N GLY A 241 -10.71 16.84 19.85
CA GLY A 241 -10.85 16.75 21.30
C GLY A 241 -9.54 17.01 22.06
N ARG A 242 -9.50 16.62 23.34
CA ARG A 242 -8.36 16.88 24.22
C ARG A 242 -7.34 15.74 24.15
N VAL A 243 -6.24 15.94 23.42
CA VAL A 243 -5.07 15.03 23.38
C VAL A 243 -3.81 15.87 23.50
N ALA A 244 -2.86 15.45 24.33
CA ALA A 244 -1.57 16.13 24.44
C ALA A 244 -0.82 16.12 23.10
N ARG A 245 -0.26 17.27 22.67
CA ARG A 245 0.53 17.41 21.44
C ARG A 245 1.61 16.33 21.30
N SER A 246 2.32 16.02 22.40
CA SER A 246 3.38 15.01 22.42
C SER A 246 2.88 13.61 22.02
N LEU A 247 1.64 13.24 22.38
CA LEU A 247 1.03 11.99 21.96
C LEU A 247 0.64 12.03 20.48
N VAL A 248 0.06 13.14 20.01
CA VAL A 248 -0.27 13.32 18.59
C VAL A 248 1.00 13.17 17.73
N VAL A 249 2.06 13.92 18.06
CA VAL A 249 3.36 13.85 17.38
C VAL A 249 3.92 12.42 17.38
N LYS A 250 3.84 11.71 18.51
CA LYS A 250 4.31 10.32 18.61
C LYS A 250 3.56 9.37 17.67
N TYR A 251 2.22 9.41 17.66
CA TYR A 251 1.41 8.55 16.79
C TYR A 251 1.58 8.91 15.31
N CYS A 252 1.55 10.20 14.97
CA CYS A 252 1.78 10.66 13.60
C CYS A 252 3.17 10.28 13.10
N SER A 253 4.21 10.44 13.94
CA SER A 253 5.57 10.01 13.57
C SER A 253 5.66 8.52 13.29
N ALA A 254 4.98 7.69 14.09
CA ALA A 254 4.92 6.25 13.87
C ALA A 254 4.21 5.87 12.56
N ALA A 255 3.18 6.60 12.17
CA ALA A 255 2.51 6.40 10.88
C ALA A 255 3.39 6.88 9.71
N LEU A 256 4.00 8.06 9.80
CA LEU A 256 4.83 8.62 8.72
C LEU A 256 6.10 7.79 8.48
N ILE A 257 6.76 7.31 9.53
CA ILE A 257 7.96 6.49 9.40
C ILE A 257 7.69 5.16 8.69
N SER A 258 6.42 4.70 8.62
CA SER A 258 6.06 3.45 7.94
C SER A 258 6.20 3.55 6.42
N ALA A 259 6.24 4.76 5.87
CA ALA A 259 6.53 5.02 4.45
C ALA A 259 7.85 4.38 3.97
N ARG A 260 8.84 4.18 4.84
CA ARG A 260 10.10 3.49 4.51
C ARG A 260 9.91 2.03 4.04
N LYS A 261 8.76 1.42 4.36
CA LYS A 261 8.46 0.02 4.07
C LYS A 261 7.74 -0.18 2.74
N MET A 262 7.45 0.86 1.96
CA MET A 262 6.59 0.71 0.78
C MET A 262 7.21 -0.21 -0.29
N VAL A 263 8.53 -0.16 -0.50
CA VAL A 263 9.21 -1.14 -1.37
C VAL A 263 9.11 -2.56 -0.82
N HIS A 264 9.21 -2.75 0.50
CA HIS A 264 9.02 -4.04 1.14
C HIS A 264 7.59 -4.56 0.96
N CYS A 265 6.58 -3.71 1.17
CA CYS A 265 5.18 -4.01 0.90
C CYS A 265 4.98 -4.46 -0.55
N ALA A 266 5.58 -3.76 -1.51
CA ALA A 266 5.55 -4.16 -2.92
C ALA A 266 6.15 -5.55 -3.14
N ARG A 267 7.33 -5.85 -2.58
CA ARG A 267 7.96 -7.17 -2.71
C ARG A 267 7.05 -8.29 -2.20
N LEU A 268 6.41 -8.12 -1.03
CA LEU A 268 5.49 -9.12 -0.47
C LEU A 268 4.19 -9.23 -1.27
N LYS A 269 3.62 -8.11 -1.73
CA LYS A 269 2.46 -8.11 -2.63
C LYS A 269 2.77 -8.85 -3.94
N LYS A 270 3.93 -8.63 -4.56
CA LYS A 270 4.35 -9.35 -5.78
C LYS A 270 4.53 -10.85 -5.55
N LEU A 271 5.10 -11.23 -4.41
CA LEU A 271 5.25 -12.64 -4.06
C LEU A 271 3.88 -13.32 -3.89
N ALA A 272 2.94 -12.65 -3.22
CA ALA A 272 1.56 -13.10 -3.09
C ALA A 272 0.83 -13.19 -4.44
N TRP A 273 1.08 -12.23 -5.34
CA TRP A 273 0.53 -12.24 -6.70
C TRP A 273 1.06 -13.42 -7.53
N LEU A 274 2.37 -13.66 -7.51
CA LEU A 274 2.98 -14.81 -8.20
C LEU A 274 2.46 -16.16 -7.66
N LEU A 275 2.17 -16.24 -6.36
CA LEU A 275 1.54 -17.43 -5.79
C LEU A 275 0.17 -17.66 -6.38
N ARG A 276 -0.69 -16.64 -6.42
CA ARG A 276 -2.04 -16.75 -7.01
C ARG A 276 -2.00 -17.18 -8.47
N LEU A 277 -1.04 -16.66 -9.25
CA LEU A 277 -0.88 -17.05 -10.65
C LEU A 277 -0.44 -18.50 -10.85
N ARG A 278 0.35 -19.04 -9.92
CA ARG A 278 0.92 -20.39 -10.02
C ARG A 278 0.14 -21.42 -9.20
N ASP A 279 -0.92 -21.01 -8.53
CA ASP A 279 -1.76 -21.90 -7.75
C ASP A 279 -2.70 -22.67 -8.68
N THR A 280 -2.17 -23.73 -9.29
CA THR A 280 -2.87 -24.56 -10.27
C THR A 280 -3.78 -25.60 -9.61
N GLY A 281 -4.60 -25.21 -8.62
CA GLY A 281 -5.55 -26.09 -7.96
C GLY A 281 -4.92 -27.28 -7.22
N ASN A 282 -5.05 -27.30 -5.90
CA ASN A 282 -5.01 -28.50 -5.06
C ASN A 282 -3.87 -29.52 -5.32
N ASN A 283 -2.62 -29.15 -5.00
CA ASN A 283 -1.57 -30.13 -4.71
C ASN A 283 -0.61 -29.60 -3.63
N GLY A 284 -1.17 -29.41 -2.43
CA GLY A 284 -0.40 -29.09 -1.22
C GLY A 284 0.41 -30.30 -0.77
N GLY A 285 1.60 -30.49 -1.35
CA GLY A 285 2.55 -31.50 -0.88
C GLY A 285 3.49 -32.07 -1.94
N PHE A 286 3.19 -31.89 -3.23
CA PHE A 286 4.03 -32.49 -4.28
C PHE A 286 5.31 -31.68 -4.51
N ILE A 287 6.46 -32.32 -4.30
CA ILE A 287 7.76 -31.78 -4.69
C ILE A 287 7.91 -31.97 -6.20
N ARG A 288 8.00 -30.86 -6.94
CA ARG A 288 8.27 -30.91 -8.40
C ARG A 288 9.78 -31.10 -8.65
N GLY A 289 10.10 -32.02 -9.56
CA GLY A 289 11.46 -32.28 -10.04
C GLY A 289 12.31 -33.11 -9.07
N ASP A 290 13.63 -33.12 -9.30
CA ASP A 290 14.59 -33.90 -8.51
C ASP A 290 14.48 -33.58 -7.00
N PRO A 291 14.71 -34.57 -6.13
CA PRO A 291 14.73 -34.38 -4.67
C PRO A 291 15.99 -33.63 -4.21
N LYS A 292 16.63 -32.84 -5.07
CA LYS A 292 17.77 -31.98 -4.74
C LYS A 292 17.27 -30.59 -4.33
N CYS A 293 17.86 -30.05 -3.27
CA CYS A 293 17.56 -28.71 -2.79
C CYS A 293 17.79 -27.69 -3.91
N ILE A 294 16.78 -26.88 -4.24
CA ILE A 294 16.91 -25.83 -5.25
C ILE A 294 17.97 -24.78 -4.87
N GLY A 295 18.20 -24.58 -3.57
CA GLY A 295 19.17 -23.60 -3.06
C GLY A 295 20.61 -24.06 -3.24
N CYS A 296 20.98 -25.20 -2.65
CA CYS A 296 22.37 -25.69 -2.59
C CYS A 296 22.69 -26.88 -3.51
N GLY A 297 21.70 -27.44 -4.21
CA GLY A 297 21.87 -28.60 -5.10
C GLY A 297 22.02 -29.95 -4.36
N GLN A 298 22.12 -29.95 -3.03
CA GLN A 298 22.30 -31.17 -2.24
C GLN A 298 20.97 -31.90 -2.04
N THR A 299 21.01 -33.24 -2.03
CA THR A 299 19.87 -34.05 -1.60
C THR A 299 19.64 -33.82 -0.11
N PRO A 300 18.46 -33.34 0.32
CA PRO A 300 18.12 -33.18 1.73
C PRO A 300 18.31 -34.53 2.46
N GLY A 301 19.03 -34.53 3.57
CA GLY A 301 19.30 -35.75 4.33
C GLY A 301 18.02 -36.40 4.86
N VAL A 302 18.01 -37.73 4.95
CA VAL A 302 16.89 -38.56 5.43
C VAL A 302 16.49 -38.22 6.88
N PHE A 303 17.43 -37.67 7.66
CA PHE A 303 17.24 -37.23 9.06
C PHE A 303 16.83 -35.75 9.20
N ALA A 304 16.63 -35.02 8.10
CA ALA A 304 16.11 -33.67 8.17
C ALA A 304 14.62 -33.72 8.55
N ASN A 305 14.25 -33.09 9.66
CA ASN A 305 12.84 -32.92 10.04
C ASN A 305 12.10 -32.11 8.96
N GLY A 306 11.49 -32.85 8.02
CA GLY A 306 10.67 -32.38 6.93
C GLY A 306 11.46 -31.80 5.75
N ILE A 307 11.49 -32.53 4.62
CA ILE A 307 11.75 -31.92 3.32
C ILE A 307 10.65 -30.88 3.09
N GLY A 308 11.02 -29.60 3.14
CA GLY A 308 10.10 -28.53 2.78
C GLY A 308 10.05 -28.37 1.27
N ALA A 309 8.90 -28.00 0.72
CA ALA A 309 8.82 -27.50 -0.64
C ALA A 309 8.75 -25.97 -0.63
N CYS A 310 9.35 -25.32 -1.62
CA CYS A 310 9.10 -23.90 -1.85
C CYS A 310 7.61 -23.70 -2.17
N SER A 311 6.93 -22.81 -1.45
CA SER A 311 5.50 -22.56 -1.66
C SER A 311 5.17 -22.04 -3.06
N LEU A 312 6.13 -21.41 -3.75
CA LEU A 312 5.96 -20.88 -5.12
C LEU A 312 6.33 -21.91 -6.20
N CYS A 313 7.59 -22.35 -6.28
CA CYS A 313 8.03 -23.25 -7.36
C CYS A 313 7.83 -24.75 -7.05
N LYS A 314 7.40 -25.10 -5.84
CA LYS A 314 7.19 -26.47 -5.35
C LYS A 314 8.43 -27.38 -5.39
N ARG A 315 9.64 -26.83 -5.56
CA ARG A 315 10.91 -27.60 -5.53
C ARG A 315 11.41 -27.81 -4.09
N ALA A 316 12.21 -28.86 -3.88
CA ALA A 316 12.73 -29.25 -2.57
C ALA A 316 13.62 -28.17 -1.94
N LEU A 317 13.53 -28.02 -0.61
CA LEU A 317 14.29 -27.09 0.20
C LEU A 317 14.85 -27.78 1.46
N CYS A 318 16.16 -27.66 1.66
CA CYS A 318 16.77 -28.00 2.95
C CYS A 318 16.47 -26.91 3.99
N SER A 319 16.71 -27.23 5.27
CA SER A 319 16.49 -26.34 6.41
C SER A 319 17.27 -25.02 6.32
N SER A 320 18.49 -25.05 5.76
CA SER A 320 19.35 -23.87 5.63
C SER A 320 19.00 -22.97 4.44
N CYS A 321 18.34 -23.50 3.41
CA CYS A 321 17.97 -22.75 2.20
C CYS A 321 16.52 -22.25 2.21
N ARG A 322 15.68 -22.69 3.16
CA ARG A 322 14.29 -22.22 3.28
C ARG A 322 14.21 -20.90 4.03
N VAL A 323 13.52 -19.92 3.45
CA VAL A 323 13.26 -18.63 4.09
C VAL A 323 11.78 -18.57 4.48
N LYS A 324 11.51 -18.28 5.75
CA LYS A 324 10.12 -18.14 6.25
C LYS A 324 9.62 -16.74 5.93
N ILE A 325 8.50 -16.63 5.23
CA ILE A 325 7.83 -15.36 4.96
C ILE A 325 6.37 -15.49 5.40
N GLU A 326 5.87 -14.47 6.11
CA GLU A 326 4.46 -14.35 6.45
C GLU A 326 3.77 -13.47 5.40
N LEU A 327 2.79 -14.02 4.69
CA LEU A 327 1.99 -13.30 3.70
C LEU A 327 0.57 -13.12 4.18
N GLY A 328 -0.03 -11.99 3.79
CA GLY A 328 -1.43 -11.67 4.03
C GLY A 328 -2.30 -12.06 2.85
N PHE A 329 -3.46 -12.64 3.15
CA PHE A 329 -4.52 -12.98 2.20
C PHE A 329 -5.85 -12.44 2.72
N ILE A 330 -6.78 -12.19 1.82
CA ILE A 330 -8.13 -11.80 2.18
C ILE A 330 -9.01 -13.05 2.11
N GLY A 331 -9.60 -13.43 3.24
CA GLY A 331 -10.52 -14.57 3.31
C GLY A 331 -11.88 -14.24 2.69
N LEU A 332 -12.72 -15.27 2.50
CA LEU A 332 -14.09 -15.12 1.96
C LEU A 332 -14.93 -14.12 2.75
N GLY A 333 -14.74 -14.09 4.07
CA GLY A 333 -15.35 -13.09 4.95
C GLY A 333 -14.57 -11.78 5.03
N GLY A 334 -13.86 -11.34 3.99
CA GLY A 334 -13.16 -10.04 3.92
C GLY A 334 -11.97 -9.84 4.88
N GLY A 335 -11.87 -10.60 5.96
CA GLY A 335 -10.82 -10.48 6.96
C GLY A 335 -9.42 -10.83 6.43
N LEU A 336 -8.41 -10.22 7.05
CA LEU A 336 -7.01 -10.53 6.77
C LEU A 336 -6.62 -11.87 7.43
N VAL A 337 -6.19 -12.83 6.62
CA VAL A 337 -5.62 -14.12 7.02
C VAL A 337 -4.10 -14.07 6.82
N LYS A 338 -3.34 -14.52 7.82
CA LYS A 338 -1.88 -14.51 7.81
C LYS A 338 -1.36 -15.94 7.67
N ASN A 339 -0.58 -16.20 6.64
CA ASN A 339 -0.01 -17.52 6.38
C ASN A 339 1.51 -17.45 6.35
N LYS A 340 2.16 -18.23 7.21
CA LYS A 340 3.61 -18.41 7.22
C LYS A 340 3.99 -19.54 6.26
N MET A 341 4.86 -19.24 5.31
CA MET A 341 5.23 -20.15 4.23
C MET A 341 6.75 -20.14 4.01
N TRP A 342 7.25 -21.17 3.31
CA TRP A 342 8.68 -21.35 3.03
C TRP A 342 8.98 -21.07 1.57
N PHE A 343 9.98 -20.24 1.31
CA PHE A 343 10.39 -19.88 -0.05
C PHE A 343 11.87 -20.13 -0.28
N CYS A 344 12.25 -20.41 -1.53
CA CYS A 344 13.64 -20.36 -1.96
C CYS A 344 14.03 -18.92 -2.29
N THR A 345 15.32 -18.61 -2.22
CA THR A 345 15.86 -17.28 -2.54
C THR A 345 15.60 -16.88 -3.99
N TYR A 346 15.65 -17.83 -4.95
CA TYR A 346 15.34 -17.57 -6.35
C TYR A 346 13.91 -17.05 -6.57
N CYS A 347 12.91 -17.64 -5.90
CA CYS A 347 11.51 -17.20 -5.99
C CYS A 347 11.29 -15.85 -5.31
N ILE A 348 12.00 -15.58 -4.21
CA ILE A 348 11.95 -14.27 -3.53
C ILE A 348 12.54 -13.19 -4.45
N ASP A 349 13.67 -13.47 -5.08
CA ASP A 349 14.35 -12.56 -5.99
C ASP A 349 13.55 -12.35 -7.28
N GLU A 350 12.96 -13.41 -7.85
CA GLU A 350 11.99 -13.32 -8.94
C GLU A 350 10.82 -12.40 -8.59
N ALA A 351 10.24 -12.56 -7.40
CA ALA A 351 9.17 -11.67 -6.92
C ALA A 351 9.67 -10.22 -6.79
N GLY A 352 10.88 -10.01 -6.30
CA GLY A 352 11.52 -8.69 -6.23
C GLY A 352 11.64 -8.02 -7.61
N ARG A 353 12.16 -8.77 -8.59
CA ARG A 353 12.42 -8.33 -9.98
C ARG A 353 11.19 -8.24 -10.86
N THR A 354 10.07 -8.85 -10.46
CA THR A 354 8.81 -8.79 -11.22
C THR A 354 8.37 -7.34 -11.40
N ASN A 355 8.05 -6.92 -12.63
CA ASN A 355 7.69 -5.53 -12.93
C ASN A 355 6.44 -5.09 -12.12
N ALA A 356 6.56 -4.05 -11.29
CA ALA A 356 5.48 -3.60 -10.40
C ALA A 356 4.28 -3.03 -11.17
N ARG A 357 4.51 -2.34 -12.30
CA ARG A 357 3.46 -1.86 -13.20
C ARG A 357 2.64 -3.02 -13.77
N ARG A 358 3.27 -4.10 -14.22
CA ARG A 358 2.56 -5.32 -14.69
C ARG A 358 1.65 -5.90 -13.61
N VAL A 359 2.16 -5.99 -12.38
CA VAL A 359 1.41 -6.54 -11.25
C VAL A 359 0.23 -5.64 -10.90
N ALA A 360 0.46 -4.32 -10.81
CA ALA A 360 -0.59 -3.34 -10.55
C ALA A 360 -1.68 -3.36 -11.63
N CYS A 361 -1.32 -3.49 -12.92
CA CYS A 361 -2.29 -3.65 -13.99
C CYS A 361 -3.14 -4.92 -13.82
N GLY A 362 -2.51 -6.05 -13.50
CA GLY A 362 -3.21 -7.32 -13.28
C GLY A 362 -4.09 -7.34 -12.04
N GLU A 363 -3.76 -6.56 -11.00
CA GLU A 363 -4.57 -6.48 -9.78
C GLU A 363 -5.69 -5.42 -9.86
N TYR A 364 -5.42 -4.25 -10.46
CA TYR A 364 -6.28 -3.07 -10.30
C TYR A 364 -6.86 -2.51 -11.59
N ALA A 365 -6.22 -2.72 -12.74
CA ALA A 365 -6.65 -2.12 -14.00
C ALA A 365 -7.71 -2.95 -14.76
N GLY A 366 -8.37 -3.89 -14.08
CA GLY A 366 -9.43 -4.72 -14.69
C GLY A 366 -8.93 -5.70 -15.75
N ILE A 367 -7.62 -5.88 -15.93
CA ILE A 367 -7.06 -7.03 -16.66
C ILE A 367 -7.24 -8.23 -15.73
N ARG A 368 -8.47 -8.76 -15.68
CA ARG A 368 -8.70 -10.10 -15.16
C ARG A 368 -7.79 -11.01 -15.97
N LEU A 369 -6.70 -11.49 -15.37
CA LEU A 369 -6.28 -12.84 -15.71
C LEU A 369 -7.52 -13.70 -15.48
N ALA A 370 -8.00 -14.28 -16.58
CA ALA A 370 -9.17 -15.14 -16.56
C ALA A 370 -9.04 -16.16 -15.41
N GLU A 371 -10.15 -16.27 -14.68
CA GLU A 371 -10.51 -17.36 -13.76
C GLU A 371 -9.75 -17.45 -12.43
N SER A 372 -10.38 -16.88 -11.40
CA SER A 372 -10.37 -17.49 -10.07
C SER A 372 -11.82 -17.84 -9.70
N THR A 373 -12.17 -19.12 -9.85
CA THR A 373 -13.39 -19.72 -9.31
C THR A 373 -13.39 -19.57 -7.78
N PRO A 374 -14.55 -19.39 -7.13
CA PRO A 374 -14.64 -19.35 -5.67
C PRO A 374 -14.21 -20.70 -5.07
N TRP A 375 -13.32 -20.62 -4.09
CA TRP A 375 -12.90 -21.68 -3.19
C TRP A 375 -14.08 -22.56 -2.75
N SER A 376 -14.09 -23.82 -3.18
CA SER A 376 -15.01 -24.86 -2.69
C SER A 376 -14.17 -26.04 -2.20
N SER A 377 -14.00 -26.17 -0.89
CA SER A 377 -13.50 -27.40 -0.27
C SER A 377 -14.64 -28.42 -0.26
N GLY A 378 -14.46 -29.53 -0.98
CA GLY A 378 -15.49 -30.54 -1.22
C GLY A 378 -15.91 -31.33 0.01
N LEU A 379 -17.18 -31.72 0.01
CA LEU A 379 -17.67 -32.92 0.67
C LEU A 379 -17.74 -34.03 -0.39
N THR A 380 -17.07 -35.13 -0.10
CA THR A 380 -17.16 -36.40 -0.81
C THR A 380 -18.59 -36.92 -0.77
N ASN A 381 -19.12 -37.36 -1.92
CA ASN A 381 -19.78 -38.65 -2.00
C ASN A 381 -19.79 -39.17 -3.45
N SER A 382 -19.40 -40.43 -3.53
CA SER A 382 -19.31 -41.30 -4.69
C SER A 382 -20.67 -41.57 -5.34
N SER A 383 -20.74 -41.50 -6.66
CA SER A 383 -21.37 -42.52 -7.53
C SER A 383 -21.24 -42.12 -9.00
N SER A 384 -20.63 -43.00 -9.79
CA SER A 384 -20.88 -43.15 -11.24
C SER A 384 -21.65 -44.47 -11.43
N PRO A 385 -22.19 -44.85 -12.61
CA PRO A 385 -22.17 -44.17 -13.91
C PRO A 385 -23.53 -44.19 -14.67
N SER A 386 -23.63 -43.46 -15.80
CA SER A 386 -24.26 -43.99 -17.04
C SER A 386 -24.08 -43.05 -18.24
N ASN A 387 -24.03 -43.70 -19.41
CA ASN A 387 -23.61 -43.24 -20.74
C ASN A 387 -24.56 -42.28 -21.48
N SER A 388 -23.99 -41.47 -22.37
CA SER A 388 -24.32 -41.31 -23.81
C SER A 388 -23.53 -40.11 -24.35
N GLU A 389 -22.49 -40.33 -25.16
CA GLU A 389 -22.46 -40.43 -26.63
C GLU A 389 -22.70 -39.13 -27.42
N ARG A 390 -21.73 -38.87 -28.32
CA ARG A 390 -21.72 -38.01 -29.54
C ARG A 390 -21.67 -36.49 -29.35
N SER A 391 -20.99 -35.70 -30.19
CA SER A 391 -20.17 -35.90 -31.42
C SER A 391 -19.64 -34.51 -31.82
N ASP A 392 -18.38 -34.46 -32.31
CA ASP A 392 -17.81 -33.69 -33.46
C ASP A 392 -18.11 -32.16 -33.56
N ASP A 393 -17.29 -31.24 -34.07
CA ASP A 393 -16.06 -31.19 -34.87
C ASP A 393 -15.60 -29.70 -34.96
N TRP A 394 -14.46 -29.45 -35.61
CA TRP A 394 -13.88 -28.18 -36.11
C TRP A 394 -13.04 -27.34 -35.13
N GLY A 395 -11.80 -26.96 -35.43
CA GLY A 395 -11.02 -27.11 -36.64
C GLY A 395 -9.62 -26.50 -36.43
N SER A 396 -8.62 -27.18 -36.99
CA SER A 396 -7.22 -26.81 -37.06
C SER A 396 -6.99 -25.48 -37.77
N LEU A 397 -6.02 -24.68 -37.30
CA LEU A 397 -5.20 -23.89 -38.20
C LEU A 397 -3.79 -23.67 -37.66
N GLU A 398 -2.88 -24.44 -38.24
CA GLU A 398 -1.43 -24.32 -38.19
C GLU A 398 -0.91 -23.19 -39.10
N SER A 399 0.19 -22.58 -38.65
CA SER A 399 1.41 -22.28 -39.43
C SER A 399 1.74 -20.85 -39.93
N LYS A 400 3.05 -20.56 -39.78
CA LYS A 400 3.98 -19.64 -40.48
C LYS A 400 4.15 -18.23 -39.87
N ARG A 401 5.27 -17.97 -39.16
CA ARG A 401 6.64 -17.61 -39.64
C ARG A 401 6.71 -16.22 -40.29
N TYR A 402 7.53 -15.30 -39.74
CA TYR A 402 8.80 -14.83 -40.33
C TYR A 402 9.48 -13.69 -39.52
N LEU A 403 10.80 -13.89 -39.28
CA LEU A 403 11.95 -12.95 -39.31
C LEU A 403 11.90 -11.64 -38.49
N ASN A 404 12.78 -11.46 -37.49
CA ASN A 404 14.15 -10.92 -37.59
C ASN A 404 14.25 -9.65 -38.45
N LEU A 405 14.78 -8.56 -37.87
CA LEU A 405 15.75 -7.63 -38.47
C LEU A 405 16.13 -6.53 -37.45
N LEU A 406 17.35 -6.63 -36.90
CA LEU A 406 18.23 -5.47 -36.62
C LEU A 406 18.90 -5.08 -37.94
N PRO A 407 19.31 -3.81 -38.17
CA PRO A 407 20.70 -3.38 -37.86
C PRO A 407 20.79 -1.87 -37.52
N ARG A 408 21.88 -1.24 -37.05
CA ARG A 408 23.31 -1.53 -36.90
C ARG A 408 23.81 -1.00 -35.56
#